data_AF-A0A7X0EXA2-F1
#
_entry.id   AF-A0A7X0EXA2-F1
#
_cell.length_a   1.000
_cell.length_b   1.000
_cell.length_c   1.000
_cell.angle_alpha   90.00
_cell.angle_beta   90.00
_cell.angle_gamma   90.00
#
_symmetry.space_group_name_H-M   'P 1'
#
loop_
_entity.id
_entity.type
_entity.pdbx_description
1 polymer ?
#
loop_
_entity_poly.entity_id
_entity_poly.type
_entity_poly.pdbx_seq_one_letter_code
_entity_poly.pdbx_strand_id
1 'polypeptide(L)'
;MSGTIRVAFLVPVTGVGITLHGPGGADVPLSAAPVEEGEGYVAAPLKPLTPATTYHLTVRGATDRNGNVMNDPTTELRTAP
;
A
#
# COMPACT_ATOMS: atom_id res chain seq x y z
N MET A 1 -6.59 14.77 4.98
CA MET A 1 -7.46 14.07 4.01
C MET A 1 -7.55 12.60 4.39
N SER A 2 -8.72 11.96 4.29
CA SER A 2 -8.86 10.50 4.32
C SER A 2 -9.05 9.99 2.89
N GLY A 3 -7.95 9.58 2.28
CA GLY A 3 -7.95 8.96 0.95
C GLY A 3 -7.77 7.46 1.07
N THR A 4 -8.46 6.70 0.22
CA THR A 4 -8.29 5.26 0.10
C THR A 4 -7.21 4.96 -0.94
N ILE A 5 -6.33 4.01 -0.65
CA ILE A 5 -5.28 3.52 -1.53
C ILE A 5 -5.72 2.16 -2.07
N ARG A 6 -5.69 1.99 -3.39
CA ARG A 6 -5.95 0.71 -4.05
C ARG A 6 -4.66 0.14 -4.59
N VAL A 7 -4.38 -1.10 -4.21
CA VAL A 7 -3.29 -1.91 -4.77
C VAL A 7 -3.95 -3.03 -5.58
N ALA A 8 -3.50 -3.24 -6.81
CA ALA A 8 -4.01 -4.29 -7.69
C ALA A 8 -2.84 -5.14 -8.17
N PHE A 9 -3.10 -6.44 -8.27
CA PHE A 9 -2.16 -7.44 -8.80
C PHE A 9 -2.75 -8.03 -10.08
N LEU A 10 -1.88 -8.46 -10.99
CA LEU A 10 -2.31 -9.10 -12.24
C LEU A 10 -2.78 -10.54 -12.05
N VAL A 11 -2.46 -11.12 -10.88
CA VAL A 11 -2.82 -12.47 -10.47
C VAL A 11 -3.09 -12.47 -8.97
N PRO A 12 -3.85 -13.44 -8.43
CA PRO A 12 -4.03 -13.59 -6.99
C PRO A 12 -2.70 -13.79 -6.25
N VAL A 13 -2.53 -13.08 -5.13
CA VAL A 13 -1.34 -13.17 -4.27
C VAL A 13 -1.67 -13.30 -2.78
N THR A 14 -0.73 -13.86 -2.03
CA THR A 14 -0.78 -13.96 -0.56
C THR A 14 0.45 -13.30 0.08
N GLY A 15 0.44 -13.14 1.41
CA GLY A 15 1.60 -12.63 2.17
C GLY A 15 1.87 -11.13 2.02
N VAL A 16 0.91 -10.37 1.49
CA VAL A 16 1.10 -8.95 1.15
C VAL A 16 1.20 -8.08 2.40
N GLY A 17 2.32 -7.36 2.53
CA GLY A 17 2.48 -6.23 3.42
C GLY A 17 2.34 -4.91 2.68
N ILE A 18 1.60 -3.95 3.23
CA ILE A 18 1.46 -2.59 2.68
C ILE A 18 1.89 -1.59 3.76
N THR A 19 2.94 -0.82 3.48
CA THR A 19 3.43 0.24 4.38
C THR A 19 3.39 1.60 3.70
N LEU A 20 3.15 2.64 4.48
CA LEU A 20 3.20 4.02 4.03
C LEU A 20 4.14 4.80 4.95
N HIS A 21 5.13 5.46 4.35
CA HIS A 21 6.06 6.32 5.06
C HIS A 21 5.87 7.77 4.62
N GLY A 22 5.82 8.69 5.59
CA GLY A 22 5.82 10.12 5.36
C GLY A 22 7.22 10.71 5.23
N PRO A 23 7.33 12.05 5.19
CA PRO A 23 8.61 12.75 5.16
C PRO A 23 9.54 12.30 6.29
N GLY A 24 10.82 12.11 5.97
CA GLY A 24 11.81 11.65 6.92
C GLY A 24 11.66 10.17 7.35
N GLY A 25 10.84 9.39 6.64
CA GLY A 25 10.66 7.96 6.91
C GLY A 25 9.66 7.64 8.03
N ALA A 26 8.87 8.62 8.48
CA ALA A 26 7.91 8.42 9.55
C ALA A 26 6.80 7.43 9.14
N ASP A 27 6.55 6.41 9.97
CA ASP A 27 5.49 5.44 9.70
C ASP A 27 4.09 6.08 9.78
N VAL A 28 3.28 5.79 8.76
CA VAL A 28 1.86 6.12 8.73
C VAL A 28 1.06 4.84 8.87
N PRO A 29 0.42 4.59 10.03
CA PRO A 29 -0.39 3.40 10.21
C PRO A 29 -1.53 3.32 9.20
N LEU A 30 -1.68 2.16 8.56
CA LEU A 30 -2.75 1.85 7.63
C LEU A 30 -3.63 0.72 8.19
N SER A 31 -4.93 0.77 7.92
CA SER A 31 -5.72 -0.46 7.77
C SER A 31 -5.52 -0.98 6.35
N ALA A 32 -5.39 -2.29 6.16
CA ALA A 32 -5.36 -2.91 4.84
C ALA A 32 -6.21 -4.18 4.87
N ALA A 33 -7.04 -4.37 3.84
CA ALA A 33 -7.86 -5.56 3.67
C ALA A 33 -7.75 -6.06 2.22
N PRO A 34 -7.66 -7.38 2.00
CA PRO A 34 -7.72 -7.94 0.66
C PRO A 34 -9.11 -7.71 0.05
N VAL A 35 -9.13 -7.55 -1.27
CA VAL A 35 -10.31 -7.59 -2.12
C VAL A 35 -10.14 -8.76 -3.08
N GLU A 36 -11.24 -9.43 -3.42
CA GLU A 36 -11.32 -10.43 -4.50
C GLU A 36 -10.18 -11.47 -4.47
N GLU A 37 -10.25 -12.44 -3.55
CA GLU A 37 -9.34 -13.60 -3.47
C GLU A 37 -7.83 -13.28 -3.54
N GLY A 38 -7.41 -12.05 -3.19
CA GLY A 38 -6.00 -11.65 -3.20
C GLY A 38 -5.54 -10.98 -4.50
N GLU A 39 -6.44 -10.64 -5.42
CA GLU A 39 -6.13 -9.85 -6.63
C GLU A 39 -5.99 -8.36 -6.34
N GLY A 40 -6.42 -7.90 -5.17
CA GLY A 40 -6.22 -6.52 -4.76
C GLY A 40 -6.27 -6.32 -3.26
N TYR A 41 -5.87 -5.12 -2.84
CA TYR A 41 -6.00 -4.66 -1.45
C TYR A 41 -6.52 -3.23 -1.43
N VAL A 42 -7.37 -2.96 -0.46
CA VAL A 42 -7.81 -1.61 -0.11
C VAL A 42 -7.14 -1.25 1.21
N ALA A 43 -6.38 -0.15 1.18
CA ALA A 43 -5.73 0.40 2.37
C ALA A 43 -6.19 1.83 2.65
N ALA A 44 -6.22 2.20 3.93
CA ALA A 44 -6.59 3.54 4.36
C ALA A 44 -5.73 3.97 5.56
N PRO A 45 -5.18 5.21 5.57
CA PRO A 45 -4.52 5.76 6.74
C PRO A 45 -5.45 5.81 7.94
N LEU A 46 -4.97 5.35 9.10
CA LEU A 46 -5.72 5.41 10.36
C LEU A 46 -5.80 6.83 10.94
N LYS A 47 -4.98 7.74 10.41
CA LYS A 47 -4.99 9.17 10.74
C LYS A 47 -5.00 10.01 9.45
N PRO A 48 -5.59 11.20 9.47
CA PRO A 48 -5.57 12.09 8.31
C PRO A 48 -4.14 12.39 7.84
N LEU A 49 -3.92 12.33 6.53
CA LEU A 49 -2.65 12.75 5.93
C LEU A 49 -2.55 14.29 5.88
N THR A 50 -1.32 14.78 6.03
CA THR A 50 -0.97 16.20 5.91
C THR A 50 -1.12 16.63 4.45
N PRO A 51 -1.79 17.74 4.15
CA PRO A 51 -1.89 18.26 2.78
C PRO A 51 -0.54 18.61 2.18
N ALA A 52 -0.49 18.72 0.85
CA ALA A 52 0.70 19.05 0.06
C ALA A 52 1.98 18.25 0.40
N THR A 53 1.83 17.03 0.95
CA THR A 53 2.94 16.21 1.45
C THR A 53 3.15 14.98 0.58
N THR A 54 4.42 14.61 0.35
CA THR A 54 4.81 13.38 -0.34
C THR A 54 4.97 12.24 0.66
N TYR A 55 4.41 11.09 0.32
CA TYR A 55 4.50 9.84 1.03
C TYR A 55 5.01 8.74 0.09
N HIS A 56 5.61 7.69 0.65
CA HIS A 56 6.09 6.52 -0.08
C HIS A 56 5.31 5.29 0.36
N LEU A 57 4.55 4.70 -0.56
CA LEU A 57 3.85 3.44 -0.36
C LEU A 57 4.76 2.30 -0.80
N THR A 58 5.01 1.32 0.05
CA THR A 58 5.72 0.09 -0.31
C THR A 58 4.79 -1.11 -0.21
N VAL A 59 4.79 -1.96 -1.24
CA VAL A 59 4.13 -3.27 -1.22
C VAL A 59 5.21 -4.33 -1.08
N ARG A 60 5.04 -5.29 -0.18
CA ARG A 60 6.06 -6.31 0.10
C ARG A 60 5.50 -7.72 0.19
N GLY A 61 6.35 -8.70 -0.12
CA GLY A 61 6.08 -10.12 0.18
C GLY A 61 4.94 -10.77 -0.62
N ALA A 62 4.38 -10.07 -1.61
CA ALA A 62 3.33 -10.61 -2.46
C ALA A 62 3.84 -11.85 -3.21
N THR A 63 3.20 -13.00 -2.95
CA THR A 63 3.59 -14.30 -3.50
C THR A 63 2.43 -14.93 -4.24
N ASP A 64 2.63 -15.34 -5.49
CA ASP A 64 1.61 -16.03 -6.28
C ASP A 64 1.49 -17.53 -5.89
N ARG A 65 0.50 -18.22 -6.44
CA ARG A 65 0.26 -19.66 -6.17
C ARG A 65 1.40 -20.58 -6.62
N ASN A 66 2.27 -20.10 -7.51
CA ASN A 66 3.42 -20.82 -8.03
C ASN A 66 4.67 -20.59 -7.17
N GLY A 67 4.57 -19.74 -6.13
CA GLY A 67 5.67 -19.39 -5.25
C GLY A 67 6.56 -18.26 -5.79
N ASN A 68 6.16 -17.59 -6.85
CA ASN A 68 6.91 -16.44 -7.34
C ASN A 68 6.67 -15.26 -6.39
N VAL A 69 7.76 -14.70 -5.87
CA VAL A 69 7.71 -13.53 -4.99
C VAL A 69 7.91 -12.28 -5.84
N MET A 70 6.99 -11.32 -5.71
CA MET A 70 7.13 -10.00 -6.31
C MET A 70 8.22 -9.22 -5.58
N ASN A 71 9.12 -8.57 -6.32
CA ASN A 71 10.01 -7.57 -5.75
C ASN A 71 9.18 -6.45 -5.12
N ASP A 72 9.66 -5.82 -4.04
CA ASP A 72 8.87 -4.88 -3.25
C ASP A 72 8.80 -3.47 -3.90
N PRO A 73 7.79 -3.11 -4.74
CA PRO A 73 7.77 -1.82 -5.39
C PRO A 73 7.51 -0.71 -4.36
N THR A 74 8.11 0.44 -4.60
CA THR A 74 7.81 1.68 -3.87
C THR A 74 7.24 2.72 -4.83
N THR A 75 6.12 3.31 -4.46
CA THR A 75 5.43 4.35 -5.24
C THR A 75 5.27 5.61 -4.42
N GLU A 76 5.56 6.77 -5.03
CA GLU A 76 5.31 8.07 -4.41
C GLU A 76 3.84 8.49 -4.57
N LEU A 77 3.26 8.97 -3.46
CA LEU A 77 1.91 9.51 -3.39
C LEU A 77 2.00 10.94 -2.85
N ARG A 78 1.41 11.90 -3.57
CA ARG A 78 1.34 13.28 -3.11
C ARG A 78 -0.10 13.67 -2.81
N THR A 79 -0.35 14.13 -1.60
CA THR A 79 -1.67 14.67 -1.23
C THR A 79 -1.89 16.03 -1.88
N ALA A 80 -3.14 16.34 -2.23
CA ALA A 80 -3.51 17.67 -2.73
C ALA A 80 -3.25 18.77 -1.66
N PRO A 81 -3.21 20.05 -2.07
CA PRO A 81 -3.18 21.19 -1.15
C PRO A 81 -4.37 21.24 -0.20
#